data_AF-A0A3B9L9E8-F1
#
_entry.id   AF-A0A3B9L9E8-F1
#
_cell.length_a   1.000
_cell.length_b   1.000
_cell.length_c   1.000
_cell.angle_alpha   90.00
_cell.angle_beta   90.00
_cell.angle_gamma   90.00
#
_symmetry.space_group_name_H-M   'P 1'
#
loop_
_entity.id
_entity.type
_entity.pdbx_description
1 polymer ?
#
loop_
_entity_poly.entity_id
_entity_poly.type
_entity_poly.pdbx_seq_one_letter_code
_entity_poly.pdbx_strand_id
1 'polypeptide(L)'
;MEGVDLEFRESALLLIAKKALDRKTGARGLRSIMEHSLLDIMYELPSIENLSKVVIDEGVIVGQSPPILIYSETKKRAESAS
;
A
#
# COMPACT_ATOMS: atom_id res chain seq x y z
N MET A 1 -9.69 4.18 -6.97
CA MET A 1 -8.21 4.11 -6.93
C MET A 1 -7.58 5.47 -7.24
N GLU A 2 -8.18 6.29 -8.10
CA GLU A 2 -7.76 7.69 -8.24
C GLU A 2 -7.96 8.45 -6.92
N GLY A 3 -6.93 9.14 -6.44
CA GLY A 3 -6.98 10.00 -5.25
C GLY A 3 -6.38 9.44 -3.95
N VAL A 4 -5.84 8.21 -3.94
CA VAL A 4 -5.12 7.65 -2.78
C VAL A 4 -3.63 7.55 -3.10
N ASP A 5 -2.79 8.20 -2.30
CA ASP A 5 -1.34 8.12 -2.43
C ASP A 5 -0.82 6.77 -1.93
N LEU A 6 0.12 6.18 -2.66
CA LEU A 6 0.83 4.97 -2.23
C LEU A 6 2.29 5.31 -1.94
N GLU A 7 2.73 5.08 -0.71
CA GLU A 7 4.09 5.34 -0.26
C GLU A 7 4.76 4.05 0.20
N PHE A 8 6.00 3.81 -0.25
CA PHE A 8 6.82 2.71 0.23
C PHE A 8 7.93 3.25 1.11
N ARG A 9 8.07 2.71 2.32
CA ARG A 9 9.27 2.92 3.12
C ARG A 9 10.46 2.24 2.46
N GLU A 10 11.65 2.81 2.67
CA GLU A 10 12.89 2.27 2.13
C GLU A 10 13.13 0.80 2.53
N SER A 11 12.78 0.42 3.77
CA SER A 11 12.87 -0.97 4.24
C SER A 11 12.03 -1.94 3.39
N ALA A 12 10.83 -1.53 2.96
CA ALA A 12 10.00 -2.34 2.08
C ALA A 12 10.67 -2.53 0.71
N LEU A 13 11.19 -1.45 0.13
CA LEU A 13 11.86 -1.50 -1.18
C LEU A 13 13.09 -2.41 -1.17
N LEU A 14 13.94 -2.28 -0.14
CA LEU A 14 15.12 -3.11 0.05
C LEU A 14 14.75 -4.58 0.20
N LEU A 15 13.70 -4.88 0.97
CA LEU A 15 13.23 -6.25 1.17
C LEU A 15 12.64 -6.86 -0.11
N ILE A 16 11.88 -6.10 -0.89
CA ILE A 16 11.34 -6.54 -2.19
C ILE A 16 12.50 -6.87 -3.14
N ALA A 17 13.52 -6.00 -3.22
CA ALA A 17 14.70 -6.22 -4.03
C ALA A 17 15.45 -7.49 -3.61
N LYS A 18 15.66 -7.69 -2.30
CA LYS A 18 16.29 -8.89 -1.76
C LYS A 18 15.51 -10.16 -2.12
N LYS A 19 14.19 -10.18 -1.91
CA LYS A 19 13.34 -11.33 -2.27
C LYS A 19 13.36 -11.64 -3.77
N ALA A 20 13.43 -10.63 -4.63
CA ALA A 20 13.52 -10.83 -6.09
C ALA A 20 14.87 -11.42 -6.51
N LEU A 21 15.96 -11.01 -5.86
CA LEU A 21 17.29 -11.61 -6.04
C LEU A 21 17.30 -13.08 -5.57
N ASP A 22 16.78 -13.36 -4.39
CA ASP A 22 16.71 -14.71 -3.81
C ASP A 22 15.92 -15.68 -4.70
N ARG A 23 14.84 -15.18 -5.33
CA ARG A 23 14.00 -15.95 -6.26
C ARG A 23 14.64 -16.15 -7.65
N LYS A 24 15.80 -15.54 -7.93
CA LYS A 24 16.49 -15.57 -9.24
C LYS A 24 15.60 -15.12 -10.41
N THR A 25 14.62 -14.28 -10.14
CA THR A 25 13.65 -13.78 -11.13
C THR A 25 14.02 -12.40 -11.67
N GLY A 26 14.99 -11.72 -11.04
CA GLY A 26 15.43 -10.38 -11.42
C GLY A 26 14.29 -9.37 -11.35
N ALA A 27 14.29 -8.37 -12.23
CA ALA A 27 13.26 -7.31 -12.24
C ALA A 27 11.82 -7.84 -12.41
N ARG A 28 11.62 -8.98 -13.08
CA ARG A 28 10.30 -9.62 -13.21
C ARG A 28 9.74 -10.08 -11.87
N GLY A 29 10.60 -10.44 -10.92
CA GLY A 29 10.23 -10.81 -9.57
C GLY A 29 9.63 -9.67 -8.75
N LEU A 30 10.08 -8.43 -8.99
CA LEU A 30 9.64 -7.25 -8.24
C LEU A 30 8.12 -7.06 -8.39
N ARG A 31 7.64 -7.09 -9.63
CA ARG A 31 6.20 -6.93 -9.93
C ARG A 31 5.37 -8.00 -9.23
N SER A 32 5.77 -9.26 -9.33
CA SER A 32 5.04 -10.37 -8.70
C SER A 32 4.99 -10.25 -7.17
N ILE A 33 6.08 -9.81 -6.53
CA ILE A 33 6.11 -9.58 -5.09
C ILE A 33 5.17 -8.44 -4.71
N MET A 34 5.21 -7.33 -5.44
CA MET A 34 4.32 -6.18 -5.20
C MET A 34 2.85 -6.55 -5.39
N GLU A 35 2.50 -7.26 -6.47
CA GLU A 35 1.11 -7.69 -6.72
C GLU A 35 0.56 -8.56 -5.60
N HIS A 36 1.34 -9.52 -5.10
CA HIS A 36 0.91 -10.36 -3.99
C HIS A 36 0.76 -9.56 -2.69
N SER A 37 1.72 -8.68 -2.37
CA SER A 37 1.69 -7.92 -1.11
C SER A 37 0.61 -6.84 -1.07
N LEU A 38 0.15 -6.36 -2.23
CA LEU A 38 -0.84 -5.28 -2.33
C LEU A 38 -2.26 -5.76 -2.66
N LEU A 39 -2.45 -7.04 -2.98
CA LEU A 39 -3.73 -7.55 -3.49
C LEU A 39 -4.90 -7.23 -2.55
N ASP A 40 -4.73 -7.54 -1.26
CA ASP A 40 -5.79 -7.38 -0.27
C ASP A 40 -6.17 -5.91 -0.10
N ILE A 41 -5.18 -5.04 0.10
CA ILE A 41 -5.45 -3.62 0.26
C ILE A 41 -6.04 -3.02 -1.02
N MET A 42 -5.58 -3.42 -2.20
CA MET A 42 -6.14 -2.93 -3.47
C MET A 42 -7.61 -3.30 -3.64
N TYR A 43 -8.03 -4.45 -3.13
CA TYR A 43 -9.43 -4.86 -3.14
C TYR A 43 -10.27 -4.07 -2.12
N GLU A 44 -9.71 -3.76 -0.96
CA GLU A 44 -10.38 -3.00 0.09
C GLU A 44 -10.48 -1.50 -0.24
N LEU A 45 -9.45 -0.93 -0.89
CA LEU A 45 -9.30 0.50 -1.22
C LEU A 45 -10.59 1.18 -1.71
N PRO A 46 -11.36 0.62 -2.67
CA PRO A 46 -12.58 1.26 -3.18
C PRO A 46 -13.68 1.43 -2.12
N SER A 47 -13.66 0.64 -1.06
CA SER A 47 -14.67 0.64 0.01
C SER A 47 -14.30 1.52 1.20
N ILE A 48 -13.04 1.98 1.27
CA ILE A 48 -12.54 2.77 2.40
C ILE A 48 -12.83 4.25 2.13
N GLU A 49 -13.76 4.82 2.91
CA GLU A 49 -14.06 6.24 2.82
C GLU A 49 -12.94 7.11 3.42
N ASN A 50 -12.73 8.28 2.79
CA ASN A 50 -11.81 9.33 3.24
C ASN A 50 -10.33 8.94 3.32
N LEU A 51 -9.94 7.80 2.73
CA LEU A 51 -8.55 7.40 2.66
C LEU A 51 -7.76 8.35 1.75
N SER A 52 -6.63 8.85 2.23
CA SER A 52 -5.75 9.75 1.48
C SER A 52 -4.42 9.11 1.11
N LYS A 53 -3.86 8.26 1.97
CA LYS A 53 -2.58 7.60 1.72
C LYS A 53 -2.51 6.22 2.35
N VAL A 54 -1.83 5.30 1.66
CA VAL A 54 -1.41 3.99 2.16
C VAL A 54 0.11 3.96 2.24
N VAL A 55 0.66 3.57 3.38
CA VAL A 55 2.10 3.40 3.57
C VAL A 55 2.43 1.92 3.75
N ILE A 56 3.37 1.45 2.94
CA ILE A 56 3.87 0.08 2.92
C ILE A 56 5.25 0.03 3.57
N ASP A 57 5.40 -0.79 4.60
CA ASP A 57 6.68 -1.09 5.23
C ASP A 57 7.08 -2.56 5.03
N GLU A 58 8.24 -2.95 5.57
CA GLU A 58 8.74 -4.32 5.45
C GLU A 58 7.79 -5.36 6.06
N GLY A 59 7.06 -4.99 7.11
CA GLY A 59 6.11 -5.86 7.81
C GLY A 59 4.97 -6.29 6.90
N VAL A 60 4.48 -5.39 6.04
CA VAL A 60 3.49 -5.71 4.99
C VAL A 60 4.06 -6.71 3.98
N ILE A 61 5.32 -6.52 3.55
CA ILE A 61 5.96 -7.38 2.54
C ILE A 61 6.22 -8.82 3.07
N VAL A 62 6.40 -8.97 4.39
CA VAL A 62 6.51 -10.30 5.03
C VAL A 62 5.18 -10.83 5.56
N GLY A 63 4.08 -10.07 5.47
CA GLY A 63 2.76 -10.47 5.97
C GLY A 63 2.64 -10.50 7.49
N GLN A 64 3.44 -9.68 8.20
CA GLN A 64 3.42 -9.60 9.67
C GLN A 64 2.57 -8.43 10.20
N SER A 65 2.34 -7.40 9.39
CA SER A 65 1.52 -6.25 9.74
C SER A 65 0.69 -5.77 8.55
N PRO A 66 -0.50 -5.20 8.81
CA PRO A 66 -1.28 -4.55 7.76
C PRO A 66 -0.60 -3.23 7.32
N PRO A 67 -0.95 -2.69 6.14
CA PRO A 67 -0.55 -1.36 5.72
C PRO A 67 -0.99 -0.27 6.69
N ILE A 68 -0.24 0.82 6.75
CA ILE A 68 -0.64 2.00 7.50
C ILE A 68 -1.59 2.83 6.62
N LEU A 69 -2.80 3.07 7.12
CA LEU A 69 -3.83 3.85 6.44
C LEU A 69 -3.90 5.27 7.02
N ILE A 70 -3.79 6.26 6.16
CA ILE A 70 -3.89 7.69 6.52
C ILE A 70 -5.16 8.23 5.89
N TYR A 71 -6.00 8.84 6.72
CA TYR A 71 -7.29 9.39 6.32
C TYR A 71 -7.22 10.92 6.26
N SER A 72 -7.96 11.50 5.31
CA SER A 72 -8.18 12.95 5.24
C SER A 72 -9.31 13.38 6.17
N GLU A 73 -9.19 14.55 6.79
CA GLU A 73 -10.24 15.11 7.65
C GLU A 73 -11.40 15.76 6.87
N THR A 74 -11.35 15.76 5.53
CA THR A 74 -12.06 16.76 4.72
C THR A 74 -13.56 16.51 4.51
N LYS A 75 -14.12 15.32 4.79
CA LYS A 75 -15.55 15.06 4.51
C LYS A 75 -16.56 15.57 5.55
N LYS A 76 -16.15 16.16 6.68
CA LYS A 76 -17.13 16.63 7.70
C LYS A 76 -17.65 18.05 7.50
N ARG A 77 -17.11 18.83 6.55
CA ARG A 77 -17.41 20.27 6.43
C ARG A 77 -18.43 20.63 5.33
N ALA A 78 -18.84 19.68 4.49
CA ALA A 78 -19.81 19.94 3.42
C ALA A 78 -21.27 19.67 3.81
N GLU A 79 -21.52 18.89 4.86
CA GLU A 79 -22.89 18.52 5.30
C GLU A 79 -23.48 19.46 6.36
N SER A 80 -22.73 20.46 6.81
CA SER A 80 -23.19 21.46 7.81
C SER A 80 -23.56 22.82 7.20
N ALA A 81 -23.66 22.90 5.87
CA ALA A 81 -24.00 24.12 5.13
C ALA A 81 -25.13 23.91 4.10
N SER A 82 -26.15 23.12 4.44
CA SER A 82 -27.41 23.02 3.68
C SER A 82 -28.60 23.02 4.61
#